data_AF-A0A4Q3VRT9-F1
#
_entry.id   AF-A0A4Q3VRT9-F1
#
_cell.length_a   1.000
_cell.length_b   1.000
_cell.length_c   1.000
_cell.angle_alpha   90.00
_cell.angle_beta   90.00
_cell.angle_gamma   90.00
#
_symmetry.space_group_name_H-M   'P 1'
#
loop_
_entity.id
_entity.type
_entity.pdbx_description
1 polymer ?
#
loop_
_entity_poly.entity_id
_entity_poly.type
_entity_poly.pdbx_seq_one_letter_code
_entity_poly.pdbx_strand_id
1 'polypeptide(L)'
;MRGLDGDRNEGPTAFMIFGFIGKFDDPGNSAANGRRRRGGVKHHRLLFRNSLGTPVGRLTLAGRIEDGTGVEPRRPMRTYGSFALTFLVRGRGSYEDAYGRREALKAGDLILVFPEIAHTFGPPAGETWDEIYFVFGGPTFETWRSQGVLNPSRPVIHTGDAAGWESRLMALAARPRPLLPGDALEELQAFLHVFAGMLALDAPQK
;
A
#
# COMPACT_ATOMS: atom_id res chain seq x y z
N MET A 1 -42.69 31.66 -5.73
CA MET A 1 -41.50 31.77 -6.61
C MET A 1 -40.35 31.12 -5.86
N ARG A 2 -39.82 30.01 -6.39
CA ARG A 2 -38.73 29.22 -5.77
C ARG A 2 -37.40 29.95 -5.90
N GLY A 3 -36.53 29.78 -4.91
CA GLY A 3 -35.11 30.15 -4.95
C GLY A 3 -34.38 29.42 -3.83
N LEU A 4 -34.04 28.15 -4.10
CA LEU A 4 -33.01 27.40 -3.37
C LEU A 4 -31.65 27.69 -4.02
N ASP A 5 -30.59 27.23 -3.36
CA ASP A 5 -29.18 27.18 -3.76
C ASP A 5 -28.33 28.30 -3.13
N GLY A 6 -27.25 28.02 -2.43
CA GLY A 6 -26.57 26.76 -2.23
C GLY A 6 -25.34 27.03 -1.37
N ASP A 7 -25.33 26.35 -0.24
CA ASP A 7 -24.26 26.22 0.73
C ASP A 7 -22.93 25.88 0.02
N ARG A 8 -21.97 26.83 0.02
CA ARG A 8 -20.60 26.53 -0.39
C ARG A 8 -19.87 25.96 0.82
N ASN A 9 -20.01 24.65 0.95
CA ASN A 9 -19.19 23.81 1.79
C ASN A 9 -17.72 23.90 1.35
N GLU A 10 -16.93 24.70 2.06
CA GLU A 10 -15.47 24.65 1.99
C GLU A 10 -15.01 23.30 2.58
N GLY A 11 -14.71 22.35 1.70
CA GLY A 11 -14.16 21.05 2.09
C GLY A 11 -12.82 21.21 2.82
N PRO A 12 -12.54 20.40 3.86
CA PRO A 12 -11.37 20.60 4.68
C PRO A 12 -10.09 20.31 3.88
N THR A 13 -9.26 21.33 3.87
CA THR A 13 -7.87 21.46 3.44
C THR A 13 -7.05 20.19 3.68
N ALA A 14 -6.43 19.70 2.61
CA ALA A 14 -5.42 18.65 2.62
C ALA A 14 -4.18 19.09 3.43
N PHE A 15 -4.16 18.79 4.73
CA PHE A 15 -2.96 18.85 5.56
C PHE A 15 -2.92 17.64 6.50
N MET A 16 -1.71 17.07 6.64
CA MET A 16 -1.32 15.87 7.41
C MET A 16 -1.39 14.52 6.68
N ILE A 17 -0.57 14.36 5.63
CA ILE A 17 -0.03 13.04 5.19
C ILE A 17 1.39 12.88 5.75
N PHE A 18 1.54 13.02 7.08
CA PHE A 18 2.81 12.75 7.78
C PHE A 18 2.52 11.93 9.04
N GLY A 19 2.66 10.61 8.89
CA GLY A 19 2.51 9.60 9.93
C GLY A 19 2.89 8.23 9.36
N PHE A 20 4.02 8.20 8.64
CA PHE A 20 4.42 7.11 7.76
C PHE A 20 5.28 6.11 8.54
N ILE A 21 4.84 4.86 8.66
CA ILE A 21 5.65 3.65 8.86
C ILE A 21 6.76 3.79 9.93
N GLY A 22 6.44 3.47 11.19
CA GLY A 22 7.41 3.36 12.28
C GLY A 22 7.80 4.69 12.92
N LYS A 23 7.69 4.79 14.25
CA LYS A 23 8.28 5.89 15.00
C LYS A 23 9.80 5.86 14.84
N PHE A 24 10.40 7.00 14.51
CA PHE A 24 11.84 7.24 14.58
C PHE A 24 12.21 7.51 16.04
N ASP A 25 13.11 6.70 16.61
CA ASP A 25 13.80 7.00 17.87
C ASP A 25 15.21 7.49 17.57
N ASP A 26 15.56 8.63 18.15
CA ASP A 26 16.90 9.22 18.22
C ASP A 26 17.70 8.50 19.34
N PRO A 27 18.96 8.08 19.15
CA PRO A 27 19.67 7.27 20.13
C PRO A 27 20.24 8.14 21.26
N GLY A 28 19.45 8.36 22.30
CA GLY A 28 19.84 9.05 23.54
C GLY A 28 19.64 8.19 24.79
N ASN A 29 20.65 7.36 25.11
CA ASN A 29 21.04 6.86 26.43
C ASN A 29 19.95 6.34 27.41
N SER A 30 19.86 5.02 27.61
CA SER A 30 19.89 4.44 28.98
C SER A 30 20.11 2.92 28.96
N ALA A 31 20.94 2.45 29.87
CA ALA A 31 21.37 1.07 30.03
C ALA A 31 20.32 0.19 30.74
N ALA A 32 20.05 -1.01 30.21
CA ALA A 32 19.65 -2.18 31.01
C ALA A 32 19.78 -3.48 30.20
N ASN A 33 20.41 -4.46 30.84
CA ASN A 33 20.82 -5.76 30.32
C ASN A 33 19.65 -6.73 30.14
N GLY A 34 19.55 -7.35 28.98
CA GLY A 34 18.66 -8.47 28.68
C GLY A 34 18.95 -8.94 27.26
N ARG A 35 19.28 -10.23 27.08
CA ARG A 35 19.71 -10.83 25.80
C ARG A 35 18.68 -10.57 24.68
N ARG A 36 18.82 -9.43 23.99
CA ARG A 36 18.17 -9.17 22.71
C ARG A 36 18.90 -10.03 21.68
N ARG A 37 18.21 -11.04 21.13
CA ARG A 37 18.58 -11.52 19.80
C ARG A 37 18.64 -10.28 18.91
N ARG A 38 19.78 -10.04 18.26
CA ARG A 38 19.97 -8.90 17.34
C ARG A 38 18.78 -8.91 16.37
N GLY A 39 17.82 -8.01 16.58
CA GLY A 39 16.80 -7.75 15.57
C GLY A 39 17.56 -7.33 14.32
N GLY A 40 17.36 -8.06 13.22
CA GLY A 40 17.88 -7.63 11.93
C GLY A 40 17.44 -6.20 11.69
N VAL A 41 18.34 -5.38 11.15
CA VAL A 41 17.98 -4.01 10.77
C VAL A 41 16.99 -4.13 9.62
N LYS A 42 15.75 -3.68 9.82
CA LYS A 42 14.78 -3.54 8.74
C LYS A 42 15.36 -2.60 7.69
N HIS A 43 15.48 -3.06 6.45
CA HIS A 43 16.00 -2.24 5.36
C HIS A 43 14.82 -1.66 4.58
N HIS A 44 14.44 -0.43 4.91
CA HIS A 44 13.44 0.32 4.15
C HIS A 44 14.12 1.16 3.08
N ARG A 45 13.69 0.97 1.83
CA ARG A 45 14.17 1.71 0.67
C ARG A 45 12.99 2.41 -0.01
N LEU A 46 12.97 3.73 0.07
CA LEU A 46 12.06 4.52 -0.76
C LEU A 46 12.51 4.38 -2.22
N LEU A 47 11.63 3.87 -3.08
CA LEU A 47 11.93 3.73 -4.51
C LEU A 47 11.64 5.05 -5.23
N PHE A 48 10.51 5.67 -4.90
CA PHE A 48 10.20 7.02 -5.35
C PHE A 48 9.16 7.71 -4.48
N ARG A 49 9.03 9.03 -4.65
CA ARG A 49 7.92 9.85 -4.19
C ARG A 49 7.58 10.88 -5.27
N ASN A 50 6.28 11.02 -5.54
CA ASN A 50 5.74 11.92 -6.57
C ASN A 50 4.77 12.92 -5.95
N SER A 51 4.88 14.17 -6.35
CA SER A 51 3.92 15.24 -6.04
C SER A 51 2.93 15.49 -7.19
N LEU A 52 3.34 15.19 -8.43
CA LEU A 52 2.50 15.34 -9.62
C LEU A 52 1.39 14.29 -9.66
N GLY A 53 0.23 14.70 -10.16
CA GLY A 53 -0.92 13.84 -10.39
C GLY A 53 -1.61 14.21 -11.68
N THR A 54 -2.57 13.38 -12.08
CA THR A 54 -3.41 13.60 -13.26
C THR A 54 -4.87 13.77 -12.82
N PRO A 55 -5.75 14.32 -13.68
CA PRO A 55 -7.18 14.41 -13.39
C PRO A 55 -7.84 13.07 -13.07
N VAL A 56 -7.28 11.95 -13.54
CA VAL A 56 -7.86 10.60 -13.38
C VAL A 56 -7.17 9.77 -12.29
N GLY A 57 -6.02 10.21 -11.78
CA GLY A 57 -5.34 9.53 -10.70
C GLY A 57 -3.86 9.87 -10.57
N ARG A 58 -3.22 9.27 -9.57
CA ARG A 58 -1.80 9.48 -9.27
C ARG A 58 -1.19 8.30 -8.56
N LEU A 59 0.12 8.14 -8.75
CA LEU A 59 1.00 7.45 -7.81
C LEU A 59 1.61 8.49 -6.88
N THR A 60 1.64 8.20 -5.59
CA THR A 60 2.19 9.13 -4.59
C THR A 60 3.58 8.70 -4.17
N LEU A 61 3.81 7.41 -3.96
CA LEU A 61 5.13 6.86 -3.64
C LEU A 61 5.14 5.34 -3.75
N ALA A 62 6.33 4.77 -3.86
CA ALA A 62 6.57 3.35 -3.70
C ALA A 62 7.82 3.08 -2.87
N GLY A 63 7.87 1.93 -2.23
CA GLY A 63 9.00 1.50 -1.44
C GLY A 63 9.17 0.00 -1.42
N ARG A 64 10.35 -0.44 -1.03
CA ARG A 64 10.66 -1.82 -0.70
C ARG A 64 11.07 -1.89 0.76
N ILE A 65 10.59 -2.92 1.45
CA ILE A 65 10.97 -3.22 2.82
C ILE A 65 11.52 -4.64 2.82
N GLU A 66 12.76 -4.78 3.26
CA GLU A 66 13.41 -6.07 3.47
C GLU A 66 13.54 -6.31 4.97
N ASP A 67 13.36 -7.56 5.37
CA ASP A 67 13.30 -7.99 6.76
C ASP A 67 12.29 -7.19 7.61
N GLY A 68 11.14 -6.89 7.01
CA GLY A 68 10.03 -6.18 7.64
C GLY A 68 9.25 -7.05 8.62
N THR A 69 8.71 -6.41 9.65
CA THR A 69 7.83 -7.00 10.67
C THR A 69 6.34 -6.70 10.44
N GLY A 70 6.00 -6.14 9.26
CA GLY A 70 4.66 -5.74 8.88
C GLY A 70 4.21 -4.39 9.48
N VAL A 71 2.90 -4.24 9.66
CA VAL A 71 2.26 -3.06 10.26
C VAL A 71 2.42 -3.08 11.77
N GLU A 72 3.07 -2.05 12.30
CA GLU A 72 3.30 -1.88 13.74
C GLU A 72 2.72 -0.57 14.30
N PRO A 73 2.15 -0.60 15.52
CA PRO A 73 1.80 -1.79 16.29
C PRO A 73 0.63 -2.54 15.64
N ARG A 74 0.56 -3.87 15.84
CA ARG A 74 -0.55 -4.70 15.33
C ARG A 74 -1.92 -4.35 15.92
N ARG A 75 -1.93 -3.73 17.09
CA ARG A 75 -3.12 -3.30 17.83
C ARG A 75 -2.86 -1.93 18.50
N PRO A 76 -3.87 -1.03 18.54
CA PRO A 76 -5.10 -1.10 17.74
C PRO A 76 -4.77 -1.06 16.23
N MET A 77 -5.61 -1.68 15.40
CA MET A 77 -5.47 -1.56 13.94
C MET A 77 -5.62 -0.09 13.53
N ARG A 78 -5.00 0.30 12.43
CA ARG A 78 -4.98 1.69 11.96
C ARG A 78 -5.56 1.80 10.56
N THR A 79 -6.24 2.91 10.32
CA THR A 79 -6.68 3.34 8.98
C THR A 79 -5.55 4.12 8.31
N TYR A 80 -5.24 3.79 7.06
CA TYR A 80 -4.10 4.40 6.34
C TYR A 80 -4.44 5.69 5.60
N GLY A 81 -5.72 5.92 5.24
CA GLY A 81 -6.18 7.15 4.60
C GLY A 81 -5.83 7.26 3.11
N SER A 82 -5.32 6.21 2.49
CA SER A 82 -5.04 6.16 1.05
C SER A 82 -5.18 4.74 0.53
N PHE A 83 -5.40 4.59 -0.79
CA PHE A 83 -5.22 3.27 -1.39
C PHE A 83 -3.74 2.92 -1.36
N ALA A 84 -3.45 1.70 -0.98
CA ALA A 84 -2.14 1.13 -1.21
C ALA A 84 -2.28 -0.31 -1.67
N LEU A 85 -1.23 -0.78 -2.33
CA LEU A 85 -0.99 -2.19 -2.49
C LEU A 85 0.31 -2.54 -1.78
N THR A 86 0.34 -3.71 -1.16
CA THR A 86 1.54 -4.32 -0.57
C THR A 86 1.68 -5.71 -1.13
N PHE A 87 2.77 -5.95 -1.86
CA PHE A 87 3.08 -7.22 -2.49
C PHE A 87 4.16 -7.96 -1.71
N LEU A 88 3.88 -9.20 -1.31
CA LEU A 88 4.82 -10.04 -0.59
C LEU A 88 5.79 -10.70 -1.57
N VAL A 89 7.07 -10.38 -1.45
CA VAL A 89 8.14 -10.96 -2.26
C VAL A 89 8.65 -12.25 -1.64
N ARG A 90 8.86 -12.25 -0.31
CA ARG A 90 9.40 -13.38 0.45
C ARG A 90 8.72 -13.45 1.80
N GLY A 91 8.52 -14.66 2.31
CA GLY A 91 8.02 -14.91 3.66
C GLY A 91 6.54 -15.26 3.69
N ARG A 92 5.95 -15.15 4.88
CA ARG A 92 4.54 -15.46 5.14
C ARG A 92 4.02 -14.56 6.24
N GLY A 93 2.70 -14.51 6.40
CA GLY A 93 2.08 -13.72 7.44
C GLY A 93 0.59 -13.94 7.56
N SER A 94 -0.08 -12.97 8.16
CA SER A 94 -1.53 -12.91 8.19
C SER A 94 -2.00 -11.50 7.95
N TYR A 95 -3.12 -11.37 7.24
CA TYR A 95 -3.90 -10.14 7.11
C TYR A 95 -5.07 -10.17 8.10
N GLU A 96 -5.40 -9.03 8.68
CA GLU A 96 -6.60 -8.81 9.48
C GLU A 96 -7.16 -7.39 9.28
N ASP A 97 -8.48 -7.22 9.41
CA ASP A 97 -9.10 -5.89 9.36
C ASP A 97 -10.29 -5.67 10.31
N ALA A 98 -10.78 -4.44 10.31
CA ALA A 98 -11.88 -3.97 11.15
C ALA A 98 -13.22 -4.70 10.91
N TYR A 99 -13.38 -5.38 9.77
CA TYR A 99 -14.57 -6.18 9.47
C TYR A 99 -14.41 -7.63 9.95
N GLY A 100 -13.35 -7.94 10.68
CA GLY A 100 -13.08 -9.26 11.22
C GLY A 100 -12.54 -10.25 10.19
N ARG A 101 -12.16 -9.80 8.99
CA ARG A 101 -11.52 -10.67 8.00
C ARG A 101 -10.16 -11.09 8.49
N ARG A 102 -9.79 -12.33 8.20
CA ARG A 102 -8.48 -12.90 8.52
C ARG A 102 -8.06 -13.88 7.45
N GLU A 103 -6.89 -13.65 6.88
CA GLU A 103 -6.38 -14.45 5.77
C GLU A 103 -4.90 -14.75 5.97
N ALA A 104 -4.48 -15.96 5.58
CA ALA A 104 -3.08 -16.34 5.58
C ALA A 104 -2.39 -15.73 4.35
N LEU A 105 -1.17 -15.27 4.53
CA LEU A 105 -0.39 -14.63 3.49
C LEU A 105 0.91 -15.41 3.22
N LYS A 106 1.34 -15.40 1.97
CA LYS A 106 2.62 -15.96 1.50
C LYS A 106 3.21 -15.10 0.38
N ALA A 107 4.48 -15.34 0.05
CA ALA A 107 5.10 -14.79 -1.14
C ALA A 107 4.23 -14.98 -2.39
N GLY A 108 4.08 -13.93 -3.19
CA GLY A 108 3.16 -13.88 -4.33
C GLY A 108 1.76 -13.37 -3.99
N ASP A 109 1.47 -13.06 -2.73
CA ASP A 109 0.21 -12.42 -2.36
C ASP A 109 0.29 -10.89 -2.45
N LEU A 110 -0.79 -10.31 -2.92
CA LEU A 110 -1.02 -8.88 -3.01
C LEU A 110 -2.10 -8.50 -2.00
N ILE A 111 -1.78 -7.54 -1.12
CA ILE A 111 -2.72 -6.95 -0.17
C ILE A 111 -3.18 -5.61 -0.71
N LEU A 112 -4.49 -5.40 -0.75
CA LEU A 112 -5.15 -4.13 -1.04
C LEU A 112 -5.51 -3.43 0.27
N VAL A 113 -4.98 -2.23 0.45
CA VAL A 113 -5.33 -1.32 1.54
C VAL A 113 -6.33 -0.30 1.03
N PHE A 114 -7.47 -0.20 1.70
CA PHE A 114 -8.51 0.76 1.40
C PHE A 114 -8.43 1.96 2.35
N PRO A 115 -8.66 3.20 1.88
CA PRO A 115 -8.43 4.42 2.64
C PRO A 115 -9.09 4.46 4.02
N GLU A 116 -10.27 3.86 4.16
CA GLU A 116 -11.18 3.95 5.31
C GLU A 116 -11.11 2.72 6.23
N ILE A 117 -10.48 1.63 5.78
CA ILE A 117 -10.52 0.34 6.49
C ILE A 117 -9.30 0.21 7.40
N ALA A 118 -9.54 0.14 8.72
CA ALA A 118 -8.47 -0.17 9.64
C ALA A 118 -8.01 -1.63 9.46
N HIS A 119 -6.71 -1.84 9.36
CA HIS A 119 -6.12 -3.13 9.06
C HIS A 119 -4.80 -3.34 9.81
N THR A 120 -4.34 -4.58 9.80
CA THR A 120 -2.97 -4.95 10.15
C THR A 120 -2.57 -6.17 9.34
N PHE A 121 -1.29 -6.26 9.01
CA PHE A 121 -0.72 -7.47 8.43
C PHE A 121 0.75 -7.57 8.77
N GLY A 122 1.30 -8.78 8.69
CA GLY A 122 2.73 -9.00 8.89
C GLY A 122 3.08 -10.45 9.20
N PRO A 123 4.37 -10.77 9.31
CA PRO A 123 4.87 -12.10 9.63
C PRO A 123 4.59 -12.50 11.09
N PRO A 124 4.63 -13.81 11.41
CA PRO A 124 4.57 -14.27 12.79
C PRO A 124 5.61 -13.60 13.69
N ALA A 125 5.36 -13.59 15.00
CA ALA A 125 6.27 -12.96 15.96
C ALA A 125 7.69 -13.56 15.88
N GLY A 126 8.70 -12.68 15.72
CA GLY A 126 10.10 -13.09 15.59
C GLY A 126 10.52 -13.50 14.18
N GLU A 127 9.60 -13.45 13.20
CA GLU A 127 9.89 -13.68 11.78
C GLU A 127 9.85 -12.36 11.00
N THR A 128 10.39 -12.40 9.78
CA THR A 128 10.43 -11.27 8.86
C THR A 128 9.89 -11.65 7.48
N TRP A 129 9.51 -10.65 6.70
CA TRP A 129 9.15 -10.80 5.30
C TRP A 129 9.75 -9.68 4.45
N ASP A 130 9.70 -9.83 3.13
CA ASP A 130 10.07 -8.77 2.20
C ASP A 130 8.85 -8.35 1.41
N GLU A 131 8.67 -7.04 1.23
CA GLU A 131 7.51 -6.47 0.57
C GLU A 131 7.86 -5.28 -0.33
N ILE A 132 7.07 -5.10 -1.37
CA ILE A 132 7.04 -3.90 -2.21
C ILE A 132 5.67 -3.26 -2.05
N TYR A 133 5.61 -1.95 -1.86
CA TYR A 133 4.34 -1.25 -1.73
C TYR A 133 4.26 -0.03 -2.64
N PHE A 134 3.04 0.26 -3.11
CA PHE A 134 2.70 1.47 -3.86
C PHE A 134 1.51 2.15 -3.20
N VAL A 135 1.55 3.48 -3.13
CA VAL A 135 0.44 4.31 -2.64
C VAL A 135 -0.10 5.12 -3.81
N PHE A 136 -1.41 5.06 -4.01
CA PHE A 136 -2.07 5.62 -5.16
C PHE A 136 -3.46 6.14 -4.81
N GLY A 137 -4.10 6.83 -5.75
CA GLY A 137 -5.46 7.32 -5.56
C GLY A 137 -5.98 8.16 -6.72
N GLY A 138 -7.24 8.57 -6.59
CA GLY A 138 -7.95 9.38 -7.58
C GLY A 138 -9.06 8.62 -8.33
N PRO A 139 -9.76 9.32 -9.23
CA PRO A 139 -11.05 8.87 -9.79
C PRO A 139 -11.05 7.48 -10.45
N THR A 140 -9.96 7.07 -11.09
CA THR A 140 -9.86 5.73 -11.69
C THR A 140 -10.01 4.62 -10.65
N PHE A 141 -9.36 4.75 -9.50
CA PHE A 141 -9.38 3.71 -8.46
C PHE A 141 -10.71 3.69 -7.71
N GLU A 142 -11.36 4.84 -7.54
CA GLU A 142 -12.73 4.90 -7.04
C GLU A 142 -13.72 4.26 -8.01
N THR A 143 -13.55 4.50 -9.31
CA THR A 143 -14.33 3.82 -10.35
C THR A 143 -14.14 2.31 -10.27
N TRP A 144 -12.89 1.82 -10.23
CA TRP A 144 -12.60 0.39 -10.09
C TRP A 144 -13.23 -0.21 -8.83
N ARG A 145 -13.20 0.51 -7.70
CA ARG A 145 -13.89 0.09 -6.48
C ARG A 145 -15.40 0.01 -6.67
N SER A 146 -16.01 1.05 -7.24
CA SER A 146 -17.47 1.10 -7.48
C SER A 146 -17.97 -0.02 -8.40
N GLN A 147 -17.11 -0.48 -9.31
CA GLN A 147 -17.39 -1.59 -10.24
C GLN A 147 -16.98 -2.95 -9.69
N GLY A 148 -16.48 -3.02 -8.44
CA GLY A 148 -16.08 -4.27 -7.79
C GLY A 148 -14.76 -4.86 -8.25
N VAL A 149 -13.99 -4.15 -9.09
CA VAL A 149 -12.63 -4.56 -9.50
C VAL A 149 -11.67 -4.46 -8.30
N LEU A 150 -11.78 -3.38 -7.52
CA LEU A 150 -11.17 -3.31 -6.18
C LEU A 150 -12.24 -3.62 -5.15
N ASN A 151 -12.24 -4.84 -4.62
CA ASN A 151 -13.27 -5.29 -3.71
C ASN A 151 -12.78 -5.26 -2.26
N PRO A 152 -13.31 -4.38 -1.39
CA PRO A 152 -12.89 -4.36 0.01
C PRO A 152 -13.19 -5.67 0.74
N SER A 153 -14.14 -6.49 0.27
CA SER A 153 -14.42 -7.82 0.81
C SER A 153 -13.43 -8.90 0.37
N ARG A 154 -12.53 -8.60 -0.57
CA ARG A 154 -11.46 -9.48 -1.04
C ARG A 154 -10.14 -8.70 -1.06
N PRO A 155 -9.60 -8.33 0.11
CA PRO A 155 -8.42 -7.48 0.19
C PRO A 155 -7.12 -8.21 -0.13
N VAL A 156 -7.12 -9.55 -0.23
CA VAL A 156 -5.93 -10.34 -0.57
C VAL A 156 -6.14 -11.02 -1.92
N ILE A 157 -5.13 -10.95 -2.77
CA ILE A 157 -5.10 -11.54 -4.11
C ILE A 157 -3.89 -12.46 -4.23
N HIS A 158 -4.13 -13.72 -4.58
CA HIS A 158 -3.10 -14.73 -4.73
C HIS A 158 -2.55 -14.77 -6.16
N THR A 159 -1.48 -14.02 -6.43
CA THR A 159 -0.96 -13.86 -7.80
C THR A 159 -0.02 -14.99 -8.24
N GLY A 160 0.47 -15.81 -7.30
CA GLY A 160 1.35 -16.95 -7.57
C GLY A 160 2.81 -16.54 -7.81
N ASP A 161 3.17 -16.17 -9.04
CA ASP A 161 4.56 -15.96 -9.50
C ASP A 161 5.23 -14.75 -8.83
N ALA A 162 5.74 -14.96 -7.61
CA ALA A 162 6.34 -13.91 -6.79
C ALA A 162 7.50 -13.20 -7.51
N ALA A 163 8.41 -13.96 -8.11
CA ALA A 163 9.59 -13.43 -8.79
C ALA A 163 9.22 -12.63 -10.05
N GLY A 164 8.28 -13.15 -10.85
CA GLY A 164 7.82 -12.45 -12.05
C GLY A 164 7.09 -11.15 -11.74
N TRP A 165 6.26 -11.11 -10.69
CA TRP A 165 5.58 -9.89 -10.28
C TRP A 165 6.51 -8.89 -9.60
N GLU A 166 7.44 -9.36 -8.78
CA GLU A 166 8.50 -8.53 -8.21
C GLU A 166 9.27 -7.79 -9.30
N SER A 167 9.74 -8.51 -10.33
CA SER A 167 10.49 -7.92 -11.44
C SER A 167 9.70 -6.81 -12.15
N ARG A 168 8.40 -7.04 -12.42
CA ARG A 168 7.52 -6.04 -13.06
C ARG A 168 7.30 -4.81 -12.17
N LEU A 169 7.07 -4.99 -10.87
CA LEU A 169 6.88 -3.89 -9.92
C LEU A 169 8.15 -3.06 -9.74
N MET A 170 9.31 -3.72 -9.65
CA MET A 170 10.61 -3.03 -9.55
C MET A 170 10.94 -2.27 -10.84
N ALA A 171 10.66 -2.86 -12.02
CA ALA A 171 10.83 -2.17 -13.30
C ALA A 171 9.93 -0.93 -13.40
N LEU A 172 8.67 -1.03 -12.94
CA LEU A 172 7.75 0.10 -12.88
C LEU A 172 8.26 1.21 -11.94
N ALA A 173 8.76 0.84 -10.76
CA ALA A 173 9.31 1.79 -9.80
C ALA A 173 10.60 2.47 -10.29
N ALA A 174 11.39 1.79 -11.12
CA ALA A 174 12.64 2.30 -11.69
C ALA A 174 12.44 3.24 -12.90
N ARG A 175 11.22 3.42 -13.42
CA ARG A 175 10.95 4.34 -14.52
C ARG A 175 11.35 5.78 -14.16
N PRO A 176 11.76 6.61 -15.14
CA PRO A 176 11.94 8.05 -14.93
C PRO A 176 10.71 8.66 -14.28
N ARG A 177 10.92 9.54 -13.29
CA ARG A 177 9.80 10.22 -12.61
C ARG A 177 9.22 11.31 -13.52
N PRO A 178 7.90 11.49 -13.51
CA PRO A 178 7.26 12.47 -14.35
C PRO A 178 7.74 13.89 -13.98
N LEU A 179 8.03 14.69 -15.00
CA LEU A 179 8.32 16.12 -14.83
C LEU A 179 7.15 16.98 -15.32
N LEU A 180 6.31 16.41 -16.20
CA LEU A 180 5.14 17.05 -16.78
C LEU A 180 3.87 16.21 -16.53
N PRO A 181 2.66 16.81 -16.59
CA PRO A 181 1.41 16.07 -16.43
C PRO A 181 1.21 14.93 -17.44
N GLY A 182 1.73 15.06 -18.66
CA GLY A 182 1.69 14.00 -19.68
C GLY A 182 2.45 12.75 -19.24
N ASP A 183 3.69 12.93 -18.77
CA ASP A 183 4.51 11.85 -18.22
C ASP A 183 3.83 11.16 -17.03
N ALA A 184 3.13 11.93 -16.19
CA ALA A 184 2.39 11.38 -15.05
C ALA A 184 1.22 10.50 -15.48
N LEU A 185 0.60 10.80 -16.62
CA LEU A 185 -0.44 9.96 -17.23
C LEU A 185 0.15 8.66 -17.79
N GLU A 186 1.31 8.72 -18.45
CA GLU A 186 2.02 7.52 -18.90
C GLU A 186 2.46 6.64 -17.74
N GLU A 187 2.95 7.23 -16.65
CA GLU A 187 3.28 6.52 -15.41
C GLU A 187 2.04 5.82 -14.83
N LEU A 188 0.92 6.55 -14.73
CA LEU A 188 -0.33 5.98 -14.25
C LEU A 188 -0.79 4.83 -15.14
N GLN A 189 -0.71 4.98 -16.48
CA GLN A 189 -1.07 3.94 -17.43
C GLN A 189 -0.20 2.69 -17.28
N ALA A 190 1.12 2.86 -17.11
CA ALA A 190 2.03 1.75 -16.87
C ALA A 190 1.70 1.02 -15.56
N PHE A 191 1.37 1.75 -14.50
CA PHE A 191 0.93 1.15 -13.23
C PHE A 191 -0.39 0.40 -13.38
N LEU A 192 -1.39 1.01 -14.01
CA LEU A 192 -2.70 0.38 -14.23
C LEU A 192 -2.56 -0.92 -15.03
N HIS A 193 -1.65 -0.97 -16.01
CA HIS A 193 -1.40 -2.18 -16.78
C HIS A 193 -0.86 -3.34 -15.90
N VAL A 194 0.17 -3.08 -15.09
CA VAL A 194 0.73 -4.10 -14.18
C VAL A 194 -0.30 -4.49 -13.13
N PHE A 195 -0.95 -3.51 -12.51
CA PHE A 195 -1.90 -3.74 -11.44
C PHE A 195 -3.13 -4.53 -11.92
N ALA A 196 -3.72 -4.17 -13.06
CA ALA A 196 -4.81 -4.93 -13.67
C ALA A 196 -4.42 -6.37 -13.98
N GLY A 197 -3.17 -6.60 -14.43
CA GLY A 197 -2.65 -7.95 -14.64
C GLY A 197 -2.62 -8.79 -13.36
N MET A 198 -2.29 -8.20 -12.22
CA MET A 198 -2.35 -8.87 -10.91
C MET A 198 -3.80 -9.15 -10.48
N LEU A 199 -4.69 -8.17 -10.66
CA LEU A 199 -6.12 -8.29 -10.28
C LEU A 199 -6.86 -9.34 -11.12
N ALA A 200 -6.49 -9.51 -12.40
CA ALA A 200 -7.13 -10.48 -13.29
C ALA A 200 -6.98 -11.94 -12.82
N LEU A 201 -5.98 -12.23 -11.97
CA LEU A 201 -5.78 -13.56 -11.39
C LEU A 201 -6.74 -13.88 -10.24
N ASP A 202 -7.41 -12.86 -9.68
CA ASP A 202 -8.42 -13.00 -8.63
C ASP A 202 -9.85 -13.20 -9.19
N ALA A 203 -10.03 -12.98 -10.50
CA ALA A 203 -11.33 -13.10 -11.14
C ALA A 203 -11.81 -14.56 -11.05
N PRO A 204 -13.05 -14.82 -10.61
CA PRO A 204 -13.60 -16.17 -10.68
C PRO A 204 -13.53 -16.62 -12.14
N GLN A 205 -12.84 -17.74 -12.37
CA GLN A 205 -12.90 -18.47 -13.64
C GLN A 205 -14.38 -18.82 -13.85
N LYS A 206 -15.05 -18.12 -14.77
CA LYS A 206 -16.45 -18.41 -15.13
C LYS A 206 -16.55 -19.76 -15.82
#